data_AF-A0A139WMB9-F1
#
_entry.id   AF-A0A139WMB9-F1
#
_cell.length_a   1.000
_cell.length_b   1.000
_cell.length_c   1.000
_cell.angle_alpha   90.00
_cell.angle_beta   90.00
_cell.angle_gamma   90.00
#
_symmetry.space_group_name_H-M   'P 1'
#
loop_
_entity.id
_entity.type
_entity.pdbx_description
1 polymer ?
#
loop_
_entity_poly.entity_id
_entity_poly.type
_entity_poly.pdbx_seq_one_letter_code
_entity_poly.pdbx_strand_id
1 'polypeptide(L)'
;MAMSQPGVQKDSFLDLVKRNEVLKSLVTLEEKARRDWHHKWGFLLDFDKFVLEEAFKHGISEEEYRRWTVRRKNKTRALDYIWDLKPSANVPKTSSGMVGWRSALEHRLERTGPLYISPVSTLPPKERNSCIMLG
;
A
#
# COMPACT_ATOMS: atom_id res chain seq x y z
N MET A 1 7.25 66.39 -5.28
CA MET A 1 6.80 65.41 -6.30
C MET A 1 7.06 64.01 -5.76
N ALA A 2 6.04 63.36 -5.21
CA ALA A 2 6.13 61.97 -4.76
C ALA A 2 5.40 61.10 -5.80
N MET A 3 6.15 60.24 -6.49
CA MET A 3 5.62 59.29 -7.46
C MET A 3 4.89 58.18 -6.71
N SER A 4 3.56 58.16 -6.84
CA SER A 4 2.70 57.04 -6.44
C SER A 4 3.01 55.84 -7.33
N GLN A 5 3.42 54.72 -6.74
CA GLN A 5 3.51 53.45 -7.47
C GLN A 5 2.14 52.75 -7.47
N PRO A 6 1.64 52.31 -8.64
CA PRO A 6 0.39 51.58 -8.71
C PRO A 6 0.59 50.09 -8.36
N GLY A 7 -0.24 49.63 -7.42
CA GLY A 7 -0.91 48.34 -7.47
C GLY A 7 -0.06 47.08 -7.61
N VAL A 8 0.39 46.52 -6.49
CA VAL A 8 0.58 45.07 -6.41
C VAL A 8 -0.80 44.45 -6.16
N GLN A 9 -1.49 44.08 -7.25
CA GLN A 9 -2.69 43.25 -7.17
C GLN A 9 -2.33 41.90 -6.53
N LYS A 10 -2.61 41.75 -5.25
CA LYS A 10 -2.47 40.48 -4.51
C LYS A 10 -3.76 39.64 -4.62
N ASP A 11 -4.32 39.48 -5.83
CA ASP A 11 -5.56 38.73 -6.03
C ASP A 11 -5.49 37.69 -7.17
N SER A 12 -4.28 37.29 -7.60
CA SER A 12 -4.15 36.31 -8.68
C SER A 12 -4.00 34.85 -8.22
N PHE A 13 -3.85 34.59 -6.92
CA PHE A 13 -4.02 33.25 -6.36
C PHE A 13 -5.48 33.03 -5.92
N LEU A 14 -6.43 33.44 -6.77
CA LEU A 14 -7.79 32.93 -6.70
C LEU A 14 -7.71 31.42 -6.93
N ASP A 15 -7.66 30.70 -5.81
CA ASP A 15 -7.77 29.26 -5.62
C ASP A 15 -8.16 28.54 -6.93
N LEU A 16 -7.18 27.92 -7.58
CA LEU A 16 -7.37 27.14 -8.82
C LEU A 16 -8.53 26.15 -8.68
N VAL A 17 -8.78 25.68 -7.46
CA VAL A 17 -9.88 24.77 -7.13
C VAL A 17 -11.25 25.44 -7.22
N LYS A 18 -11.37 26.72 -6.82
CA LYS A 18 -12.60 27.53 -7.03
C LYS A 18 -12.84 27.85 -8.50
N ARG A 19 -11.78 28.09 -9.28
CA ARG A 19 -11.87 28.44 -10.70
C ARG A 19 -12.18 27.26 -11.61
N ASN A 20 -11.65 26.08 -11.27
CA ASN A 20 -11.78 24.87 -12.08
C ASN A 20 -13.02 24.02 -11.71
N GLU A 21 -13.86 24.49 -10.78
CA GLU A 21 -15.08 23.80 -10.27
C GLU A 21 -14.88 22.32 -9.88
N VAL A 22 -13.63 21.90 -9.68
CA VAL A 22 -13.26 20.49 -9.50
C VAL A 22 -14.00 19.90 -8.31
N LEU A 23 -14.08 20.64 -7.20
CA LEU A 23 -14.82 20.19 -6.02
C LEU A 23 -16.33 20.07 -6.26
N LYS A 24 -16.94 20.98 -7.03
CA LYS A 24 -18.37 20.88 -7.37
C LYS A 24 -18.63 19.67 -8.25
N SER A 25 -17.78 19.44 -9.25
CA SER A 25 -17.89 18.27 -10.13
C SER A 25 -17.75 16.95 -9.36
N LEU A 26 -16.82 16.87 -8.40
CA LEU A 26 -16.67 15.72 -7.51
C LEU A 26 -17.92 15.51 -6.65
N VAL A 27 -18.45 16.56 -6.02
CA VAL A 27 -19.70 16.47 -5.23
C VAL A 27 -20.88 15.99 -6.10
N THR A 28 -21.01 16.48 -7.33
CA THR A 28 -22.07 16.01 -8.24
C THR A 28 -21.87 14.56 -8.68
N LEU A 29 -20.63 14.13 -8.86
CA LEU A 29 -20.28 12.76 -9.21
C LEU A 29 -20.57 11.80 -8.05
N GLU A 30 -20.19 12.19 -6.83
CA GLU A 30 -20.46 11.43 -5.60
C GLU A 30 -21.96 11.30 -5.36
N GLU A 31 -22.72 12.38 -5.53
CA GLU A 31 -24.17 12.35 -5.34
C GLU A 31 -24.87 11.47 -6.40
N LYS A 32 -24.40 11.51 -7.65
CA LYS A 32 -24.86 10.59 -8.70
C LYS A 32 -24.50 9.16 -8.38
N ALA A 33 -23.25 8.90 -7.97
CA ALA A 33 -22.78 7.58 -7.59
C ALA A 33 -23.58 7.03 -6.41
N ARG A 34 -23.91 7.86 -5.42
CA ARG A 34 -24.73 7.49 -4.26
C ARG A 34 -26.15 7.08 -4.65
N ARG A 35 -26.79 7.82 -5.56
CA ARG A 35 -28.13 7.47 -6.08
C ARG A 35 -28.09 6.19 -6.91
N ASP A 36 -27.10 6.07 -7.78
CA ASP A 36 -26.94 4.91 -8.65
C ASP A 36 -26.42 3.68 -7.90
N TRP A 37 -25.84 3.85 -6.70
CA TRP A 37 -25.17 2.78 -5.95
C TRP A 37 -26.10 1.62 -5.67
N HIS A 38 -27.29 1.90 -5.15
CA HIS A 38 -28.25 0.86 -4.84
C HIS A 38 -28.79 0.17 -6.11
N HIS A 39 -28.92 0.89 -7.21
CA HIS A 39 -29.39 0.29 -8.46
C HIS A 39 -28.31 -0.62 -9.08
N LYS A 40 -27.05 -0.19 -9.08
CA LYS A 40 -25.93 -0.94 -9.67
C LYS A 40 -25.40 -2.04 -8.77
N TRP A 41 -25.37 -1.81 -7.47
CA TRP A 41 -24.69 -2.66 -6.48
C TRP A 41 -25.61 -3.15 -5.37
N GLY A 42 -26.91 -2.82 -5.40
CA GLY A 42 -27.86 -3.25 -4.36
C GLY A 42 -27.97 -4.76 -4.25
N PHE A 43 -27.69 -5.51 -5.32
CA PHE A 43 -27.63 -6.98 -5.28
C PHE A 43 -26.54 -7.51 -4.33
N LEU A 44 -25.51 -6.72 -4.02
CA LEU A 44 -24.47 -7.09 -3.06
C LEU A 44 -24.97 -7.04 -1.60
N LEU A 45 -26.09 -6.36 -1.32
CA LEU A 45 -26.68 -6.39 0.03
C LEU A 45 -27.22 -7.78 0.37
N ASP A 46 -27.66 -8.52 -0.64
CA ASP A 46 -28.14 -9.91 -0.55
C ASP A 46 -27.07 -10.91 -1.04
N PHE A 47 -25.80 -10.55 -0.98
CA PHE A 47 -24.70 -11.37 -1.51
C PHE A 47 -24.70 -12.81 -0.97
N ASP A 48 -25.00 -13.00 0.31
CA ASP A 48 -25.08 -14.33 0.92
C ASP A 48 -26.15 -15.21 0.27
N LYS A 49 -27.30 -14.63 -0.11
CA LYS A 49 -28.38 -15.34 -0.81
C LYS A 49 -27.94 -15.71 -2.23
N PHE A 50 -27.34 -14.75 -2.95
CA PHE A 50 -26.83 -14.98 -4.31
C PHE A 50 -25.83 -16.13 -4.35
N VAL A 51 -24.91 -16.17 -3.39
CA VAL A 51 -23.90 -17.22 -3.29
C VAL A 51 -24.53 -18.58 -2.97
N LEU A 52 -25.55 -18.64 -2.12
CA LEU A 52 -26.28 -19.88 -1.84
C LEU A 52 -27.08 -20.36 -3.06
N GLU A 53 -27.70 -19.45 -3.81
CA GLU A 53 -28.41 -19.79 -5.06
C GLU A 53 -27.46 -20.32 -6.13
N GLU A 54 -26.26 -19.75 -6.26
CA GLU A 54 -25.22 -20.25 -7.16
C GLU A 54 -24.74 -21.64 -6.73
N ALA A 55 -24.46 -21.83 -5.43
CA ALA A 55 -24.07 -23.13 -4.89
C ALA A 55 -25.14 -24.20 -5.15
N PHE A 56 -26.41 -23.85 -5.01
CA PHE A 56 -27.53 -24.74 -5.28
C PHE A 56 -27.60 -25.15 -6.76
N LYS A 57 -27.35 -24.22 -7.70
CA LYS A 57 -27.27 -24.55 -9.14
C LYS A 57 -26.16 -25.56 -9.46
N HIS A 58 -25.10 -25.57 -8.66
CA HIS A 58 -24.01 -26.55 -8.74
C HIS A 58 -24.26 -27.84 -7.95
N GLY A 59 -25.47 -28.03 -7.40
CA GLY A 59 -25.85 -29.23 -6.65
C GLY A 59 -25.30 -29.29 -5.23
N ILE A 60 -24.80 -28.16 -4.70
CA ILE A 60 -24.27 -28.07 -3.34
C ILE A 60 -25.40 -27.64 -2.40
N SER A 61 -25.65 -28.43 -1.36
CA SER A 61 -26.62 -28.06 -0.32
C SER A 61 -26.10 -26.89 0.54
N GLU A 62 -27.01 -26.08 1.10
CA GLU A 62 -26.64 -24.96 1.98
C GLU A 62 -25.78 -25.44 3.18
N GLU A 63 -26.11 -26.60 3.75
CA GLU A 63 -25.35 -27.17 4.85
C GLU A 63 -23.91 -27.54 4.44
N GLU A 64 -23.75 -28.09 3.24
CA GLU A 64 -22.44 -28.46 2.70
C GLU A 64 -21.59 -27.24 2.37
N TYR A 65 -22.20 -26.20 1.78
CA TYR A 65 -21.55 -24.92 1.53
C TYR A 65 -21.06 -24.26 2.83
N ARG A 66 -21.90 -24.24 3.88
CA ARG A 66 -21.52 -23.74 5.21
C ARG A 66 -20.36 -24.55 5.80
N ARG A 67 -20.38 -25.89 5.69
CA ARG A 67 -19.30 -26.77 6.17
C ARG A 67 -17.97 -26.47 5.47
N TRP A 68 -17.96 -26.26 4.15
CA TRP A 68 -16.74 -25.93 3.40
C TRP A 68 -16.19 -24.56 3.76
N THR A 69 -17.06 -23.56 3.90
CA THR A 69 -16.66 -22.17 4.15
C THR A 69 -16.17 -21.98 5.58
N VAL A 70 -16.84 -22.56 6.58
CA VAL A 70 -16.43 -22.46 7.99
C VAL A 70 -15.12 -23.22 8.24
N ARG A 71 -14.93 -24.41 7.65
CA ARG A 71 -13.69 -25.19 7.82
C ARG A 71 -12.47 -24.56 7.15
N ARG A 72 -12.65 -23.76 6.10
CA ARG A 72 -11.55 -23.07 5.41
C ARG A 72 -11.07 -21.81 6.14
N LYS A 73 -11.92 -21.10 6.89
CA LYS A 73 -11.51 -19.93 7.69
C LYS A 73 -10.44 -20.26 8.74
N ASN A 74 -10.55 -21.43 9.37
CA ASN A 74 -9.55 -21.91 10.34
C ASN A 74 -8.35 -22.59 9.68
N LYS A 75 -8.40 -22.79 8.35
CA LYS A 75 -7.34 -23.36 7.52
C LYS A 75 -6.73 -22.34 6.56
N THR A 76 -6.78 -21.06 6.88
CA THR A 76 -5.58 -20.24 6.69
C THR A 76 -4.54 -20.78 7.67
N ARG A 77 -4.10 -22.02 7.43
CA ARG A 77 -2.84 -22.55 7.91
C ARG A 77 -1.90 -21.44 7.46
N ALA A 78 -1.43 -20.64 8.41
CA ALA A 78 -0.31 -19.73 8.19
C ALA A 78 0.63 -20.57 7.32
N LEU A 79 0.76 -20.19 6.05
CA LEU A 79 1.56 -20.92 5.07
C LEU A 79 2.77 -21.38 5.85
N ASP A 80 2.97 -22.70 6.01
CA ASP A 80 4.07 -23.20 6.83
C ASP A 80 5.27 -22.40 6.38
N TYR A 81 5.70 -21.44 7.21
CA TYR A 81 6.63 -20.45 6.73
C TYR A 81 7.84 -21.31 6.37
N ILE A 82 8.30 -21.19 5.12
CA ILE A 82 9.48 -21.93 4.64
C ILE A 82 10.70 -21.64 5.54
N TRP A 83 10.58 -20.64 6.42
CA TRP A 83 11.57 -20.17 7.36
C TRP A 83 11.16 -20.45 8.80
N ASP A 84 12.09 -21.04 9.55
CA ASP A 84 12.10 -21.00 11.01
C ASP A 84 12.15 -19.53 11.46
N LEU A 85 11.00 -18.97 11.82
CA LEU A 85 10.91 -17.64 12.40
C LEU A 85 11.55 -17.66 13.79
N LYS A 86 12.83 -17.29 13.86
CA LYS A 86 13.51 -17.07 15.15
C LYS A 86 12.87 -15.86 15.87
N PRO A 87 12.75 -15.90 17.20
CA PRO A 87 12.26 -14.74 17.96
C PRO A 87 13.16 -13.52 17.70
N SER A 88 12.55 -12.35 17.56
CA SER A 88 13.29 -11.10 17.31
C SER A 88 14.23 -10.80 18.48
N ALA A 89 15.52 -10.65 18.19
CA ALA A 89 16.48 -10.12 19.17
C ALA A 89 16.09 -8.70 19.61
N ASN A 90 16.69 -8.21 20.71
CA ASN A 90 16.44 -6.87 21.22
C ASN A 90 16.62 -5.82 20.12
N VAL A 91 15.55 -5.07 19.84
CA VAL A 91 15.53 -4.02 18.82
C VAL A 91 16.53 -2.92 19.20
N PRO A 92 17.47 -2.54 18.31
CA PRO A 92 18.41 -1.47 18.60
C PRO A 92 17.71 -0.14 18.87
N LYS A 93 18.18 0.58 19.90
CA LYS A 93 17.65 1.90 20.27
C LYS A 93 18.17 3.03 19.38
N THR A 94 19.28 2.82 18.68
CA THR A 94 19.92 3.82 17.82
C THR A 94 19.49 3.64 16.37
N SER A 95 19.39 4.75 15.63
CA SER A 95 19.03 4.74 14.20
C SER A 95 20.06 3.97 13.37
N SER A 96 21.35 4.13 13.66
CA SER A 96 22.43 3.36 13.01
C SER A 96 22.35 1.87 13.32
N GLY A 97 22.03 1.52 14.56
CA GLY A 97 21.81 0.13 14.97
C GLY A 97 20.63 -0.50 14.24
N MET A 98 19.53 0.25 14.06
CA MET A 98 18.35 -0.19 13.32
C MET A 98 18.67 -0.54 11.85
N VAL A 99 19.51 0.27 11.18
CA VAL A 99 19.94 0.01 9.79
C VAL A 99 20.76 -1.26 9.70
N GLY A 100 21.75 -1.43 10.58
CA GLY A 100 22.58 -2.64 10.62
C GLY A 100 21.75 -3.90 10.92
N TRP A 101 20.82 -3.79 11.88
CA TRP A 101 19.92 -4.89 12.27
C TRP A 101 19.02 -5.35 11.13
N ARG A 102 18.42 -4.43 10.37
CA ARG A 102 17.60 -4.77 9.20
C ARG A 102 18.40 -5.33 8.02
N SER A 103 19.69 -5.02 7.93
CA SER A 103 20.57 -5.46 6.85
C SER A 103 21.20 -6.83 7.10
N ALA A 104 21.17 -7.30 8.35
CA ALA A 104 21.69 -8.60 8.75
C ALA A 104 20.93 -9.74 8.06
N LEU A 105 21.65 -10.78 7.67
CA LEU A 105 21.11 -11.93 6.92
C LEU A 105 19.94 -12.60 7.66
N GLU A 106 20.01 -12.67 9.00
CA GLU A 106 19.01 -13.28 9.87
C GLU A 106 17.70 -12.50 9.98
N HIS A 107 17.70 -11.22 9.56
CA HIS A 107 16.56 -10.32 9.66
C HIS A 107 16.03 -9.89 8.27
N ARG A 108 16.48 -10.56 7.20
CA ARG A 108 16.00 -10.32 5.84
C ARG A 108 14.59 -10.88 5.67
N LEU A 109 13.69 -10.04 5.16
CA LEU A 109 12.34 -10.42 4.77
C LEU A 109 12.24 -10.84 3.29
N GLU A 110 13.37 -10.85 2.57
CA GLU A 110 13.43 -11.16 1.14
C GLU A 110 13.22 -12.66 0.90
N ARG A 111 12.21 -12.98 0.06
CA ARG A 111 11.87 -14.36 -0.32
C ARG A 111 12.80 -14.96 -1.38
N THR A 112 13.53 -14.10 -2.09
CA THR A 112 14.31 -14.45 -3.29
C THR A 112 15.74 -14.92 -3.01
N GLY A 113 16.09 -15.16 -1.74
CA GLY A 113 17.45 -15.52 -1.34
C GLY A 113 18.44 -14.36 -1.51
N PRO A 114 19.73 -14.56 -1.21
CA PRO A 114 20.72 -13.51 -1.38
C PRO A 114 20.79 -13.12 -2.86
N LEU A 115 20.57 -11.84 -3.15
CA LEU A 115 20.86 -11.28 -4.47
C LEU A 115 22.30 -11.60 -4.85
N TYR A 116 22.52 -11.95 -6.12
CA TYR A 116 23.85 -12.20 -6.66
C TYR A 116 24.75 -10.99 -6.38
N ILE A 117 25.82 -11.21 -5.60
CA ILE A 117 26.85 -10.21 -5.36
C ILE A 117 27.90 -10.41 -6.44
N SER A 118 28.01 -9.43 -7.33
CA SER A 118 28.98 -9.49 -8.41
C SER A 118 30.41 -9.47 -7.85
N PRO A 119 31.35 -10.25 -8.42
CA PRO A 119 32.75 -10.21 -8.01
C PRO A 119 33.30 -8.79 -8.09
N VAL A 120 34.22 -8.43 -7.19
CA VAL A 120 34.81 -7.09 -7.13
C VAL A 120 35.42 -6.67 -8.48
N SER A 121 35.90 -7.63 -9.28
CA SER A 121 36.43 -7.42 -10.63
C SER A 121 35.41 -6.92 -11.66
N THR A 122 34.11 -7.06 -11.40
CA THR A 122 33.02 -6.63 -12.29
C THR A 122 32.43 -5.28 -11.91
N LEU A 123 32.80 -4.75 -10.73
CA LEU A 123 32.39 -3.43 -10.28
C LEU A 123 33.34 -2.38 -10.89
N PRO A 124 32.85 -1.16 -11.19
CA PRO A 124 33.72 -0.08 -11.60
C PRO A 124 34.79 0.17 -10.51
N PRO A 125 36.04 0.47 -10.90
CA PRO A 125 37.10 0.72 -9.94
C PRO A 125 36.67 1.82 -8.97
N LYS A 126 36.74 1.51 -7.67
CA LYS A 126 36.36 2.44 -6.62
C LYS A 126 37.26 3.68 -6.72
N GLU A 127 36.67 4.83 -7.03
CA GLU A 127 37.38 6.09 -7.02
C GLU A 127 38.01 6.28 -5.63
N ARG A 128 39.33 6.55 -5.61
CA ARG A 128 40.01 6.96 -4.38
C ARG A 128 39.51 8.36 -4.05
N ASN A 129 38.39 8.45 -3.37
CA ASN A 129 37.92 9.70 -2.79
C ASN A 129 38.91 10.06 -1.67
N SER A 130 39.94 10.84 -2.00
CA SER A 130 40.72 11.55 -1.01
C SER A 130 39.81 12.63 -0.43
N CYS A 131 39.14 12.34 0.68
CA CYS A 131 38.55 13.42 1.45
C CYS A 131 39.70 14.30 1.96
N ILE A 132 39.62 15.60 1.68
CA ILE A 132 40.45 16.57 2.38
C ILE A 132 39.84 16.67 3.77
N MET A 133 40.58 16.22 4.78
CA MET A 133 40.23 16.47 6.18
C MET A 133 40.43 17.97 6.42
N LEU A 134 39.35 18.75 6.42
CA LEU A 134 39.38 20.11 6.93
C LEU A 134 39.35 20.00 8.46
N GLY A 135 40.54 20.14 9.05
CA GLY A 135 40.71 20.36 10.49
C GLY A 135 40.37 21.79 10.88
#